data_AF-A0A484ZW09-F1
#
_entry.id   AF-A0A484ZW09-F1
#
_cell.length_a   1.000
_cell.length_b   1.000
_cell.length_c   1.000
_cell.angle_alpha   90.00
_cell.angle_beta   90.00
_cell.angle_gamma   90.00
#
_symmetry.space_group_name_H-M   'P 1'
#
loop_
_entity.id
_entity.type
_entity.pdbx_description
1 polymer ?
#
loop_
_entity_poly.entity_id
_entity_poly.type
_entity_poly.pdbx_seq_one_letter_code
_entity_poly.pdbx_strand_id
1 'polypeptide(L)'
;MRTRIKHAWVLAVPALWLASCDNQRDLNTVRSQPLPASVAIPSSQASPKGQAAMTWGDVLDKRPACDKTTWSQRENSDKTGSAGGKTTTVEYRCDLSTKETQALFTSQWAAWVERHQGRLADSEQFKQSLLDKKIHQQAQQTLPTARWVFEQLQASGDLAHYKALVKDSPAHHLRLDAVNAFFDSQEGRTYLTTTQATKKQVAEAQAALKAVTQVVTASGLATDTDNIDVCEAPVLFVLAVILTPEEVERGLTECEVGGQARHEADIVYAQSQIDVARVMLDKLKQPVSLVNATEVITWGVSAEGIPEVSTHTLELSVKEGETVRQVDKTMGVADSDLAAVLDGTVNRAHQDALVSTMGELVR
;
A
#
# COMPACT_ATOMS: atom_id res chain seq x y z
N MET A 1 -51.37 -89.04 -3.45
CA MET A 1 -50.80 -90.08 -4.33
C MET A 1 -49.67 -89.44 -5.15
N ARG A 2 -48.45 -89.97 -5.00
CA ARG A 2 -47.26 -89.90 -5.87
C ARG A 2 -46.75 -88.57 -6.46
N THR A 3 -45.59 -88.20 -5.91
CA THR A 3 -44.40 -87.50 -6.46
C THR A 3 -44.09 -87.65 -7.96
N ARG A 4 -43.52 -86.59 -8.57
CA ARG A 4 -42.12 -86.55 -9.07
C ARG A 4 -41.68 -85.14 -9.53
N ILE A 5 -40.61 -84.67 -8.90
CA ILE A 5 -39.68 -83.61 -9.35
C ILE A 5 -38.70 -84.24 -10.35
N LYS A 6 -38.28 -83.54 -11.42
CA LYS A 6 -36.89 -83.57 -11.94
C LYS A 6 -36.52 -82.34 -12.82
N HIS A 7 -35.50 -81.59 -12.37
CA HIS A 7 -34.32 -81.04 -13.09
C HIS A 7 -34.57 -80.09 -14.30
N ALA A 8 -33.87 -78.98 -14.55
CA ALA A 8 -32.56 -78.49 -14.12
C ALA A 8 -32.27 -77.09 -14.75
N TRP A 9 -31.49 -76.25 -14.05
CA TRP A 9 -30.39 -75.37 -14.55
C TRP A 9 -30.78 -74.20 -15.51
N VAL A 10 -30.19 -73.00 -15.49
CA VAL A 10 -28.98 -72.47 -14.87
C VAL A 10 -29.05 -70.93 -14.84
N LEU A 11 -28.28 -70.36 -13.92
CA LEU A 11 -27.94 -68.94 -13.78
C LEU A 11 -27.60 -68.25 -15.12
N ALA A 12 -28.24 -67.12 -15.40
CA ALA A 12 -27.75 -66.12 -16.34
C ALA A 12 -27.81 -64.73 -15.70
N VAL A 13 -27.01 -64.54 -14.65
CA VAL A 13 -26.45 -63.23 -14.31
C VAL A 13 -24.95 -63.37 -14.46
N PRO A 14 -24.40 -63.08 -15.66
CA PRO A 14 -23.12 -62.38 -15.67
C PRO A 14 -23.00 -61.47 -16.89
N ALA A 15 -23.16 -60.15 -16.72
CA ALA A 15 -22.66 -59.16 -17.71
C ALA A 15 -22.71 -57.69 -17.28
N LEU A 16 -23.36 -57.32 -16.17
CA LEU A 16 -23.48 -55.90 -15.77
C LEU A 16 -22.52 -55.44 -14.66
N TRP A 17 -21.55 -56.28 -14.28
CA TRP A 17 -20.52 -55.97 -13.28
C TRP A 17 -19.09 -55.89 -13.84
N LEU A 18 -18.94 -55.62 -15.14
CA LEU A 18 -17.64 -55.36 -15.77
C LEU A 18 -17.51 -53.95 -16.39
N ALA A 19 -18.53 -53.10 -16.29
CA ALA A 19 -18.52 -51.73 -16.86
C ALA A 19 -18.25 -50.61 -15.82
N SER A 20 -17.90 -50.95 -14.57
CA SER A 20 -17.59 -49.96 -13.52
C SER A 20 -16.08 -49.78 -13.25
N CYS A 21 -15.21 -50.59 -13.86
CA CYS A 21 -13.76 -50.48 -13.68
C CYS A 21 -13.09 -49.43 -14.57
N ASP A 22 -13.74 -48.90 -15.61
CA ASP A 22 -13.15 -47.94 -16.56
C ASP A 22 -13.43 -46.47 -16.19
N ASN A 23 -14.33 -46.21 -15.23
CA ASN A 23 -14.78 -44.85 -14.88
C ASN A 23 -13.75 -44.02 -14.07
N GLN A 24 -12.61 -44.60 -13.70
CA GLN A 24 -11.52 -43.92 -12.98
C GLN A 24 -10.18 -44.00 -13.73
N ARG A 25 -10.19 -44.39 -15.00
CA ARG A 25 -8.97 -44.57 -15.79
C ARG A 25 -8.12 -43.30 -15.82
N ASP A 26 -8.73 -42.16 -16.13
CA ASP A 26 -8.02 -40.88 -16.24
C ASP A 26 -7.55 -40.38 -14.88
N LEU A 27 -8.35 -40.55 -13.82
CA LEU A 27 -7.93 -40.28 -12.43
C LEU A 27 -6.70 -41.10 -12.04
N ASN A 28 -6.67 -42.39 -12.38
CA ASN A 28 -5.52 -43.25 -12.10
C ASN A 28 -4.30 -42.85 -12.95
N THR A 29 -4.50 -42.40 -14.20
CA THR A 29 -3.44 -41.85 -15.05
C THR A 29 -2.81 -40.61 -14.40
N VAL A 30 -3.61 -39.67 -13.92
CA VAL A 30 -3.09 -38.48 -13.20
C VAL A 30 -2.34 -38.89 -11.93
N ARG A 31 -2.95 -39.73 -11.10
CA ARG A 31 -2.35 -40.14 -9.82
C ARG A 31 -1.04 -40.91 -9.99
N SER A 32 -0.87 -41.66 -11.08
CA SER A 32 0.34 -42.45 -11.36
C SER A 32 1.40 -41.71 -12.16
N GLN A 33 1.11 -40.49 -12.64
CA GLN A 33 2.08 -39.70 -13.38
C GLN A 33 3.28 -39.35 -12.48
N PRO A 34 4.52 -39.56 -12.96
CA PRO A 34 5.71 -39.22 -12.20
C PRO A 34 5.78 -37.70 -12.01
N LEU A 35 6.33 -37.28 -10.87
CA LEU A 35 6.59 -35.87 -10.64
C LEU A 35 7.62 -35.32 -11.64
N PRO A 36 7.46 -34.05 -12.09
CA PRO A 36 8.47 -33.40 -12.92
C PRO A 36 9.84 -33.39 -12.24
N ALA A 37 10.92 -33.59 -13.00
CA ALA A 37 12.29 -33.64 -12.46
C ALA A 37 12.76 -32.32 -11.81
N SER A 38 12.06 -31.23 -12.09
CA SER A 38 12.22 -29.89 -11.53
C SER A 38 11.67 -29.76 -10.09
N VAL A 39 10.83 -30.70 -9.64
CA VAL A 39 10.23 -30.72 -8.30
C VAL A 39 11.17 -31.42 -7.32
N ALA A 40 11.82 -30.64 -6.46
CA ALA A 40 12.61 -31.18 -5.35
C ALA A 40 11.67 -31.68 -4.25
N ILE A 41 11.71 -32.98 -3.97
CA ILE A 41 10.87 -33.60 -2.91
C ILE A 41 11.62 -33.51 -1.58
N PRO A 42 10.96 -33.17 -0.47
CA PRO A 42 11.59 -33.11 0.84
C PRO A 42 12.14 -34.48 1.24
N SER A 43 13.30 -34.50 1.89
CA SER A 43 13.98 -35.73 2.33
C SER A 43 13.15 -36.57 3.32
N SER A 44 12.14 -35.97 3.95
CA SER A 44 11.16 -36.66 4.81
C SER A 44 10.15 -37.52 4.04
N GLN A 45 10.00 -37.30 2.74
CA GLN A 45 9.12 -38.07 1.85
C GLN A 45 9.91 -38.91 0.84
N ALA A 46 11.20 -38.61 0.63
CA ALA A 46 12.09 -39.25 -0.34
C ALA A 46 12.07 -40.79 -0.27
N SER A 47 11.81 -41.44 -1.40
CA SER A 47 11.88 -42.90 -1.52
C SER A 47 13.31 -43.38 -1.25
N PRO A 48 13.51 -44.47 -0.47
CA PRO A 48 14.80 -45.10 -0.30
C PRO A 48 15.45 -45.42 -1.66
N LYS A 49 16.78 -45.31 -1.76
CA LYS A 49 17.55 -45.64 -2.98
C LYS A 49 17.11 -47.01 -3.52
N GLY A 50 16.47 -47.00 -4.70
CA GLY A 50 16.00 -48.21 -5.39
C GLY A 50 14.48 -48.35 -5.56
N GLN A 51 13.65 -47.41 -5.08
CA GLN A 51 12.20 -47.39 -5.33
C GLN A 51 11.79 -46.49 -6.50
N ALA A 52 10.63 -46.80 -7.10
CA ALA A 52 10.01 -46.11 -8.23
C ALA A 52 9.94 -44.59 -8.03
N ALA A 53 9.97 -43.84 -9.14
CA ALA A 53 9.76 -42.39 -9.14
C ALA A 53 8.45 -42.05 -8.41
N MET A 54 8.48 -41.04 -7.52
CA MET A 54 7.26 -40.62 -6.83
C MET A 54 6.24 -40.08 -7.83
N THR A 55 4.98 -40.39 -7.55
CA THR A 55 3.85 -39.97 -8.36
C THR A 55 3.12 -38.80 -7.73
N TRP A 56 2.29 -38.11 -8.52
CA TRP A 56 1.40 -37.06 -7.99
C TRP A 56 0.50 -37.57 -6.87
N GLY A 57 -0.08 -38.78 -7.02
CA GLY A 57 -0.92 -39.38 -5.98
C GLY A 57 -0.15 -39.65 -4.69
N ASP A 58 1.07 -40.16 -4.79
CA ASP A 58 1.89 -40.51 -3.62
C ASP A 58 2.25 -39.31 -2.75
N VAL A 59 2.53 -38.16 -3.37
CA VAL A 59 2.91 -36.94 -2.66
C VAL A 59 1.68 -36.17 -2.19
N LEU A 60 0.70 -35.93 -3.06
CA LEU A 60 -0.46 -35.11 -2.73
C LEU A 60 -1.35 -35.74 -1.64
N ASP A 61 -1.50 -37.06 -1.59
CA ASP A 61 -2.34 -37.73 -0.58
C ASP A 61 -1.70 -37.75 0.82
N LYS A 62 -0.39 -37.48 0.93
CA LYS A 62 0.37 -37.59 2.19
C LYS A 62 0.87 -36.25 2.71
N ARG A 63 0.40 -35.12 2.15
CA ARG A 63 0.87 -33.79 2.54
C ARG A 63 0.42 -33.46 3.97
N PRO A 64 1.35 -33.15 4.89
CA PRO A 64 1.01 -32.73 6.25
C PRO A 64 0.12 -31.47 6.32
N ALA A 65 0.19 -30.60 5.30
CA ALA A 65 -0.63 -29.41 5.19
C ALA A 65 -2.13 -29.71 4.97
N CYS A 66 -2.52 -30.93 4.60
CA CYS A 66 -3.91 -31.30 4.32
C CYS A 66 -4.53 -32.06 5.49
N ASP A 67 -5.61 -31.54 6.07
CA ASP A 67 -6.45 -32.29 7.02
C ASP A 67 -7.24 -33.40 6.29
N LYS A 68 -7.59 -33.15 5.02
CA LYS A 68 -8.34 -34.08 4.17
C LYS A 68 -8.02 -33.88 2.71
N THR A 69 -7.91 -34.97 1.96
CA THR A 69 -7.76 -34.95 0.50
C THR A 69 -8.91 -35.66 -0.19
N THR A 70 -9.30 -35.17 -1.37
CA THR A 70 -10.29 -35.82 -2.23
C THR A 70 -9.88 -35.70 -3.69
N TRP A 71 -10.19 -36.73 -4.48
CA TRP A 71 -10.00 -36.77 -5.93
C TRP A 71 -11.35 -36.97 -6.61
N SER A 72 -11.58 -36.27 -7.72
CA SER A 72 -12.76 -36.47 -8.55
C SER A 72 -12.44 -36.40 -10.03
N GLN A 73 -13.27 -37.03 -10.86
CA GLN A 73 -13.15 -37.04 -12.31
C GLN A 73 -14.49 -36.64 -12.92
N ARG A 74 -14.47 -35.77 -13.94
CA ARG A 74 -15.66 -35.38 -14.72
C ARG A 74 -15.33 -35.45 -16.20
N GLU A 75 -16.21 -36.06 -16.99
CA GLU A 75 -16.13 -36.00 -18.46
C GLU A 75 -16.69 -34.66 -18.94
N ASN A 76 -15.89 -33.87 -19.66
CA ASN A 76 -16.41 -32.70 -20.37
C ASN A 76 -16.87 -33.14 -21.76
N SER A 77 -18.19 -33.19 -21.94
CA SER A 77 -18.76 -33.31 -23.28
C SER A 77 -18.79 -31.92 -23.92
N ASP A 78 -17.79 -31.58 -24.73
CA ASP A 78 -17.86 -30.41 -25.59
C ASP A 78 -19.02 -30.57 -26.57
N LYS A 79 -20.13 -29.85 -26.32
CA LYS A 79 -21.31 -29.80 -27.21
C LYS A 79 -21.14 -28.84 -28.39
N THR A 80 -19.96 -28.26 -28.57
CA THR A 80 -19.64 -27.42 -29.73
C THR A 80 -18.88 -28.24 -30.75
N GLY A 81 -19.61 -28.70 -31.78
CA GLY A 81 -19.15 -29.63 -32.82
C GLY A 81 -17.97 -29.13 -33.67
N SER A 82 -16.77 -29.16 -33.09
CA SER A 82 -15.51 -28.98 -33.82
C SER A 82 -14.50 -29.97 -33.24
N ALA A 83 -14.40 -31.15 -33.88
CA ALA A 83 -13.28 -32.10 -33.88
C ALA A 83 -12.30 -32.16 -32.68
N GLY A 84 -12.79 -31.96 -31.45
CA GLY A 84 -12.03 -32.09 -30.20
C GLY A 84 -12.47 -33.35 -29.49
N GLY A 85 -11.52 -34.25 -29.20
CA GLY A 85 -11.81 -35.47 -28.45
C GLY A 85 -12.37 -35.18 -27.06
N LYS A 86 -13.04 -36.17 -26.46
CA LYS A 86 -13.47 -36.12 -25.06
C LYS A 86 -12.29 -35.66 -24.19
N THR A 87 -12.43 -34.52 -23.53
CA THR A 87 -11.45 -34.06 -22.54
C THR A 87 -12.00 -34.41 -21.16
N THR A 88 -11.25 -35.20 -20.40
CA THR A 88 -11.61 -35.53 -19.03
C THR A 88 -10.94 -34.52 -18.11
N THR A 89 -11.66 -34.05 -17.10
CA THR A 89 -11.10 -33.22 -16.03
C THR A 89 -10.93 -34.05 -14.77
N VAL A 90 -9.74 -34.01 -14.18
CA VAL A 90 -9.44 -34.60 -12.87
C VAL A 90 -9.17 -33.46 -11.89
N GLU A 91 -9.81 -33.50 -10.74
CA GLU A 91 -9.71 -32.46 -9.71
C GLU A 91 -9.23 -33.09 -8.41
N TYR A 92 -8.16 -32.53 -7.84
CA TYR A 92 -7.68 -32.80 -6.50
C TYR A 92 -8.05 -31.65 -5.60
N ARG A 93 -8.58 -31.96 -4.41
CA ARG A 93 -8.87 -30.97 -3.37
C ARG A 93 -8.17 -31.37 -2.08
N CYS A 94 -7.51 -30.39 -1.47
CA CYS A 94 -6.89 -30.48 -0.16
C CYS A 94 -7.54 -29.46 0.77
N ASP A 95 -8.26 -29.94 1.77
CA ASP A 95 -8.69 -29.09 2.88
C ASP A 95 -7.45 -28.83 3.74
N LEU A 96 -6.96 -27.59 3.71
CA LEU A 96 -5.74 -27.20 4.42
C LEU A 96 -5.97 -27.29 5.94
N SER A 97 -4.87 -27.50 6.67
CA SER A 97 -4.83 -27.57 8.12
C SER A 97 -5.60 -26.43 8.75
N THR A 98 -6.74 -26.75 9.37
CA THR A 98 -7.63 -25.79 10.01
C THR A 98 -6.88 -25.02 11.09
N LYS A 99 -6.00 -25.71 11.82
CA LYS A 99 -5.20 -25.12 12.89
C LYS A 99 -4.25 -24.05 12.36
N GLU A 100 -3.53 -24.34 11.28
CA GLU A 100 -2.55 -23.41 10.70
C GLU A 100 -3.23 -22.24 10.00
N THR A 101 -4.24 -22.52 9.20
CA THR A 101 -4.98 -21.50 8.43
C THR A 101 -5.80 -20.59 9.33
N GLN A 102 -6.43 -21.09 10.40
CA GLN A 102 -7.14 -20.27 11.39
C GLN A 102 -6.19 -19.34 12.15
N ALA A 103 -5.01 -19.83 12.53
CA ALA A 103 -4.00 -19.02 13.22
C ALA A 103 -3.51 -17.87 12.32
N LEU A 104 -3.20 -18.17 11.05
CA LEU A 104 -2.82 -17.16 10.05
C LEU A 104 -3.94 -16.15 9.81
N PHE A 105 -5.17 -16.62 9.59
CA PHE A 105 -6.34 -15.76 9.38
C PHE A 105 -6.54 -14.79 10.55
N THR A 106 -6.54 -15.31 11.77
CA THR A 106 -6.76 -14.50 12.99
C THR A 106 -5.64 -13.49 13.20
N SER A 107 -4.38 -13.91 13.02
CA SER A 107 -3.22 -13.03 13.14
C SER A 107 -3.25 -11.91 12.10
N GLN A 108 -3.58 -12.24 10.85
CA GLN A 108 -3.64 -11.26 9.78
C GLN A 108 -4.79 -10.27 9.98
N TRP A 109 -5.96 -10.74 10.44
CA TRP A 109 -7.09 -9.89 10.76
C TRP A 109 -6.75 -8.90 11.89
N ALA A 110 -6.14 -9.38 12.97
CA ALA A 110 -5.69 -8.54 14.08
C ALA A 110 -4.66 -7.49 13.63
N ALA A 111 -3.69 -7.89 12.81
CA ALA A 111 -2.68 -6.97 12.27
C ALA A 111 -3.29 -5.87 11.39
N TRP A 112 -4.35 -6.17 10.63
CA TRP A 112 -5.08 -5.14 9.89
C TRP A 112 -5.85 -4.19 10.81
N VAL A 113 -6.51 -4.71 11.85
CA VAL A 113 -7.19 -3.88 12.85
C VAL A 113 -6.21 -2.90 13.49
N GLU A 114 -5.09 -3.40 14.01
CA GLU A 114 -4.06 -2.57 14.66
C GLU A 114 -3.51 -1.51 13.69
N ARG A 115 -3.16 -1.90 12.45
CA ARG A 115 -2.68 -0.98 11.43
C ARG A 115 -3.66 0.15 11.15
N HIS A 116 -4.94 -0.17 11.02
CA HIS A 116 -5.96 0.85 10.72
C HIS A 116 -6.33 1.69 11.95
N GLN A 117 -6.22 1.16 13.17
CA GLN A 117 -6.32 1.94 14.40
C GLN A 117 -5.17 2.96 14.52
N GLY A 118 -3.93 2.53 14.28
CA GLY A 118 -2.76 3.42 14.25
C GLY A 118 -2.91 4.51 13.20
N ARG A 119 -3.26 4.15 11.96
CA ARG A 119 -3.51 5.13 10.88
C ARG A 119 -4.60 6.13 11.22
N LEU A 120 -5.67 5.70 11.89
CA LEU A 120 -6.74 6.60 12.32
C LEU A 120 -6.20 7.62 13.34
N ALA A 121 -5.52 7.15 14.39
CA ALA A 121 -4.95 8.02 15.42
C ALA A 121 -3.94 9.01 14.83
N ASP A 122 -3.03 8.54 13.97
CA ASP A 122 -2.02 9.38 13.31
C ASP A 122 -2.69 10.45 12.42
N SER A 123 -3.73 10.08 11.67
CA SER A 123 -4.44 11.00 10.79
C SER A 123 -5.27 12.03 11.57
N GLU A 124 -5.88 11.62 12.69
CA GLU A 124 -6.60 12.53 13.60
C GLU A 124 -5.63 13.52 14.25
N GLN A 125 -4.47 13.07 14.72
CA GLN A 125 -3.42 13.93 15.26
C GLN A 125 -2.87 14.90 14.20
N PHE A 126 -2.62 14.40 12.98
CA PHE A 126 -2.15 15.23 11.89
C PHE A 126 -3.17 16.31 11.53
N LYS A 127 -4.46 15.95 11.40
CA LYS A 127 -5.54 16.91 11.17
C LYS A 127 -5.62 17.96 12.28
N GLN A 128 -5.51 17.56 13.54
CA GLN A 128 -5.50 18.49 14.66
C GLN A 128 -4.33 19.46 14.57
N SER A 129 -3.12 18.99 14.25
CA SER A 129 -1.95 19.85 14.07
C SER A 129 -2.12 20.87 12.94
N LEU A 130 -2.81 20.51 11.85
CA LEU A 130 -3.14 21.43 10.76
C LEU A 130 -4.16 22.49 11.18
N LEU A 131 -5.17 22.10 11.98
CA LEU A 131 -6.14 23.04 12.54
C LEU A 131 -5.49 24.02 13.51
N ASP A 132 -4.61 23.53 14.39
CA ASP A 132 -3.86 24.36 15.34
C ASP A 132 -2.96 25.35 14.60
N LYS A 133 -2.25 24.89 13.54
CA LYS A 133 -1.46 25.78 12.66
C LYS A 133 -2.31 26.85 12.00
N LYS A 134 -3.48 26.49 11.45
CA LYS A 134 -4.42 27.45 10.84
C LYS A 134 -4.86 28.50 11.85
N ILE A 135 -5.20 28.10 13.07
CA ILE A 135 -5.60 29.02 14.15
C ILE A 135 -4.45 29.95 14.52
N HIS A 136 -3.23 29.42 14.71
CA HIS A 136 -2.07 30.23 15.07
C HIS A 136 -1.66 31.21 13.98
N GLN A 137 -1.63 30.79 12.71
CA GLN A 137 -1.34 31.68 11.58
C GLN A 137 -2.42 32.76 11.40
N GLN A 138 -3.70 32.42 11.56
CA GLN A 138 -4.79 33.41 11.54
C GLN A 138 -4.69 34.40 12.70
N ALA A 139 -4.30 33.94 13.89
CA ALA A 139 -4.19 34.77 15.08
C ALA A 139 -3.01 35.75 15.04
N GLN A 140 -1.90 35.39 14.41
CA GLN A 140 -0.69 36.23 14.39
C GLN A 140 -0.75 37.43 13.43
N GLN A 141 -1.77 37.52 12.55
CA GLN A 141 -1.91 38.60 11.55
C GLN A 141 -0.60 38.93 10.79
N THR A 142 0.25 37.93 10.54
CA THR A 142 1.62 38.13 10.04
C THR A 142 1.63 38.73 8.64
N LEU A 143 0.81 38.21 7.73
CA LEU A 143 0.71 38.69 6.35
C LEU A 143 0.13 40.11 6.24
N PRO A 144 -1.01 40.45 6.87
CA PRO A 144 -1.50 41.84 6.91
C PRO A 144 -0.48 42.82 7.48
N THR A 145 0.21 42.44 8.55
CA THR A 145 1.23 43.28 9.18
C THR A 145 2.45 43.45 8.27
N ALA A 146 2.91 42.39 7.60
CA ALA A 146 4.01 42.47 6.65
C ALA A 146 3.67 43.36 5.44
N ARG A 147 2.43 43.29 4.95
CA ARG A 147 1.92 44.16 3.89
C ARG A 147 1.93 45.63 4.35
N TRP A 148 1.45 45.91 5.57
CA TRP A 148 1.53 47.25 6.15
C TRP A 148 2.97 47.76 6.27
N VAL A 149 3.90 46.92 6.75
CA VAL A 149 5.34 47.27 6.83
C VAL A 149 5.89 47.60 5.45
N PHE A 150 5.58 46.79 4.45
CA PHE A 150 6.00 47.00 3.06
C PHE A 150 5.47 48.32 2.50
N GLU A 151 4.16 48.55 2.58
CA GLU A 151 3.50 49.77 2.09
C GLU A 151 4.07 51.02 2.77
N GLN A 152 4.27 50.97 4.10
CA GLN A 152 4.81 52.08 4.86
C GLN A 152 6.26 52.41 4.43
N LEU A 153 7.14 51.41 4.39
CA LEU A 153 8.56 51.61 4.07
C LEU A 153 8.79 51.92 2.59
N GLN A 154 7.91 51.44 1.71
CA GLN A 154 7.95 51.78 0.29
C GLN A 154 7.47 53.22 0.07
N ALA A 155 6.38 53.64 0.71
CA ALA A 155 5.85 55.00 0.58
C ALA A 155 6.80 56.08 1.11
N SER A 156 7.56 55.78 2.18
CA SER A 156 8.59 56.68 2.69
C SER A 156 9.87 56.69 1.84
N GLY A 157 10.06 55.68 0.99
CA GLY A 157 11.29 55.45 0.24
C GLY A 157 12.40 54.83 1.08
N ASP A 158 12.21 54.60 2.38
CA ASP A 158 13.23 54.02 3.27
C ASP A 158 13.63 52.61 2.81
N LEU A 159 12.67 51.84 2.27
CA LEU A 159 12.95 50.50 1.76
C LEU A 159 13.96 50.53 0.60
N ALA A 160 13.82 51.48 -0.32
CA ALA A 160 14.73 51.60 -1.46
C ALA A 160 16.14 52.00 -1.02
N HIS A 161 16.25 52.96 -0.09
CA HIS A 161 17.54 53.40 0.46
C HIS A 161 18.21 52.29 1.27
N TYR A 162 17.45 51.53 2.06
CA TYR A 162 17.93 50.35 2.77
C TYR A 162 18.45 49.27 1.81
N LYS A 163 17.65 48.90 0.80
CA LYS A 163 18.08 47.88 -0.18
C LYS A 163 19.33 48.31 -0.93
N ALA A 164 19.40 49.58 -1.37
CA ALA A 164 20.58 50.12 -2.03
C ALA A 164 21.82 50.11 -1.12
N LEU A 165 21.65 50.40 0.17
CA LEU A 165 22.74 50.36 1.15
C LEU A 165 23.27 48.94 1.35
N VAL A 166 22.37 47.97 1.50
CA VAL A 166 22.73 46.60 1.91
C VAL A 166 23.24 45.78 0.74
N LYS A 167 22.72 45.97 -0.49
CA LYS A 167 22.93 45.09 -1.65
C LYS A 167 24.38 44.72 -1.92
N ASP A 168 25.26 45.71 -1.92
CA ASP A 168 26.66 45.56 -2.27
C ASP A 168 27.57 45.52 -1.02
N SER A 169 26.98 45.47 0.16
CA SER A 169 27.71 45.50 1.43
C SER A 169 28.14 44.10 1.88
N PRO A 170 29.19 44.01 2.74
CA PRO A 170 29.53 42.76 3.42
C PRO A 170 28.38 42.19 4.27
N ALA A 171 27.40 43.01 4.64
CA ALA A 171 26.27 42.61 5.47
C ALA A 171 25.07 42.04 4.68
N HIS A 172 25.15 41.89 3.35
CA HIS A 172 23.97 41.58 2.53
C HIS A 172 23.29 40.24 2.78
N HIS A 173 24.00 39.27 3.39
CA HIS A 173 23.47 37.97 3.79
C HIS A 173 23.11 37.90 5.28
N LEU A 174 23.25 39.00 6.02
CA LEU A 174 23.01 39.03 7.45
C LEU A 174 21.53 39.34 7.75
N ARG A 175 21.09 38.92 8.93
CA ARG A 175 19.80 39.32 9.51
C ARG A 175 19.77 40.81 9.81
N LEU A 176 18.58 41.40 9.91
CA LEU A 176 18.39 42.85 10.07
C LEU A 176 19.13 43.44 11.29
N ASP A 177 19.15 42.72 12.41
CA ASP A 177 19.89 43.10 13.62
C ASP A 177 21.41 43.14 13.39
N ALA A 178 21.94 42.13 12.71
CA ALA A 178 23.34 42.04 12.33
C ALA A 178 23.72 43.06 11.22
N VAL A 179 22.80 43.37 10.30
CA VAL A 179 22.95 44.47 9.33
C VAL A 179 23.06 45.80 10.07
N ASN A 180 22.16 46.07 11.02
CA ASN A 180 22.20 47.29 11.83
C ASN A 180 23.51 47.39 12.63
N ALA A 181 23.93 46.29 13.27
CA ALA A 181 25.20 46.23 14.01
C ALA A 181 26.43 46.47 13.12
N PHE A 182 26.45 45.93 11.90
CA PHE A 182 27.53 46.17 10.94
C PHE A 182 27.67 47.66 10.61
N PHE A 183 26.57 48.32 10.24
CA PHE A 183 26.60 49.74 9.86
C PHE A 183 26.82 50.70 11.05
N ASP A 184 26.54 50.26 12.28
CA ASP A 184 26.88 50.98 13.50
C ASP A 184 28.38 50.86 13.88
N SER A 185 29.05 49.80 13.41
CA SER A 185 30.46 49.51 13.69
C SER A 185 31.45 50.45 12.98
N GLN A 186 32.71 50.44 13.42
CA GLN A 186 33.78 51.20 12.76
C GLN A 186 33.97 50.77 11.30
N GLU A 187 33.87 49.46 11.01
CA GLU A 187 34.01 48.90 9.67
C GLU A 187 32.89 49.38 8.74
N GLY A 188 31.64 49.30 9.19
CA GLY A 188 30.49 49.77 8.42
C GLY A 188 30.50 51.28 8.18
N ARG A 189 30.97 52.07 9.16
CA ARG A 189 31.19 53.52 8.98
C ARG A 189 32.25 53.80 7.93
N THR A 190 33.37 53.09 7.95
CA THR A 190 34.41 53.20 6.92
C THR A 190 33.85 52.84 5.55
N TYR A 191 33.15 51.71 5.44
CA TYR A 191 32.48 51.30 4.19
C TYR A 191 31.59 52.41 3.66
N LEU A 192 30.66 52.93 4.47
CA LEU A 192 29.75 54.03 4.10
C LEU A 192 30.49 55.26 3.57
N THR A 193 31.57 55.69 4.25
CA THR A 193 32.35 56.85 3.81
C THR A 193 33.13 56.63 2.51
N THR A 194 33.44 55.38 2.18
CA THR A 194 34.17 55.02 0.95
C THR A 194 33.27 54.74 -0.24
N THR A 195 32.05 54.25 -0.02
CA THR A 195 31.14 53.83 -1.10
C THR A 195 30.06 54.87 -1.42
N GLN A 196 29.76 55.80 -0.51
CA GLN A 196 28.80 56.86 -0.76
C GLN A 196 29.49 58.15 -1.23
N ALA A 197 28.96 58.76 -2.29
CA ALA A 197 29.58 59.92 -2.93
C ALA A 197 29.49 61.20 -2.08
N THR A 198 28.52 61.30 -1.17
CA THR A 198 28.28 62.50 -0.35
C THR A 198 27.94 62.18 1.10
N LYS A 199 28.30 63.09 2.03
CA LYS A 199 27.88 63.01 3.44
C LYS A 199 26.35 62.99 3.61
N LYS A 200 25.63 63.61 2.68
CA LYS A 200 24.16 63.62 2.66
C LYS A 200 23.61 62.22 2.39
N GLN A 201 24.14 61.51 1.40
CA GLN A 201 23.76 60.13 1.09
C GLN A 201 24.08 59.16 2.24
N VAL A 202 25.21 59.36 2.95
CA VAL A 202 25.51 58.58 4.16
C VAL A 202 24.44 58.79 5.24
N ALA A 203 24.06 60.04 5.51
CA ALA A 203 23.04 60.35 6.50
C ALA A 203 21.66 59.82 6.12
N GLU A 204 21.27 59.92 4.84
CA GLU A 204 20.01 59.39 4.30
C GLU A 204 19.96 57.86 4.41
N ALA A 205 21.03 57.15 4.05
CA ALA A 205 21.10 55.70 4.13
C ALA A 205 21.05 55.18 5.58
N GLN A 206 21.73 55.87 6.51
CA GLN A 206 21.66 55.54 7.95
C GLN A 206 20.28 55.82 8.55
N ALA A 207 19.64 56.93 8.14
CA ALA A 207 18.28 57.24 8.57
C ALA A 207 17.29 56.17 8.08
N ALA A 208 17.41 55.74 6.82
CA ALA A 208 16.58 54.69 6.24
C ALA A 208 16.79 53.34 6.94
N LEU A 209 18.03 52.92 7.20
CA LEU A 209 18.33 51.70 7.96
C LEU A 209 17.70 51.72 9.35
N LYS A 210 17.79 52.85 10.05
CA LYS A 210 17.16 53.04 11.35
C LYS A 210 15.63 52.97 11.26
N ALA A 211 15.03 53.61 10.26
CA ALA A 211 13.58 53.58 10.03
C ALA A 211 13.08 52.15 9.75
N VAL A 212 13.74 51.41 8.84
CA VAL A 212 13.44 50.01 8.55
C VAL A 212 13.54 49.15 9.82
N THR A 213 14.64 49.29 10.57
CA THR A 213 14.84 48.53 11.81
C THR A 213 13.75 48.82 12.84
N GLN A 214 13.36 50.09 13.00
CA GLN A 214 12.31 50.49 13.94
C GLN A 214 10.93 49.97 13.53
N VAL A 215 10.55 50.11 12.26
CA VAL A 215 9.24 49.65 11.76
C VAL A 215 9.13 48.12 11.86
N VAL A 216 10.17 47.39 11.45
CA VAL A 216 10.18 45.93 11.54
C VAL A 216 10.17 45.46 12.99
N THR A 217 10.95 46.07 13.87
CA THR A 217 10.94 45.71 15.30
C THR A 217 9.58 46.00 15.94
N ALA A 218 8.96 47.14 15.63
CA ALA A 218 7.64 47.51 16.13
C ALA A 218 6.51 46.60 15.61
N SER A 219 6.69 46.03 14.42
CA SER A 219 5.73 45.09 13.84
C SER A 219 5.68 43.74 14.56
N GLY A 220 6.72 43.40 15.35
CA GLY A 220 6.83 42.11 16.03
C GLY A 220 6.98 40.91 15.08
N LEU A 221 7.16 41.15 13.78
CA LEU A 221 7.34 40.08 12.78
C LEU A 221 8.70 39.42 12.96
N ALA A 222 8.73 38.10 12.88
CA ALA A 222 9.96 37.32 12.90
C ALA A 222 10.83 37.69 11.69
N THR A 223 12.10 38.02 11.93
CA THR A 223 13.08 38.41 10.89
C THR A 223 14.00 37.26 10.50
N ASP A 224 13.61 36.04 10.89
CA ASP A 224 14.28 34.78 10.69
C ASP A 224 13.27 33.65 10.70
N THR A 225 13.63 32.56 10.03
CA THR A 225 12.89 31.31 10.08
C THR A 225 13.86 30.17 9.81
N ASP A 226 13.70 29.08 10.55
CA ASP A 226 14.38 27.80 10.25
C ASP A 226 13.63 27.02 9.16
N ASN A 227 12.45 27.50 8.76
CA ASN A 227 11.57 26.85 7.81
C ASN A 227 11.69 27.48 6.42
N ILE A 228 11.64 26.66 5.36
CA ILE A 228 11.76 27.12 3.97
C ILE A 228 10.50 27.88 3.52
N ASP A 229 9.38 27.72 4.26
CA ASP A 229 8.15 28.44 3.98
C ASP A 229 8.26 29.92 4.40
N VAL A 230 8.66 30.74 3.45
CA VAL A 230 8.77 32.20 3.55
C VAL A 230 7.43 32.88 3.88
N CYS A 231 6.29 32.20 3.74
CA CYS A 231 4.99 32.73 4.18
C CYS A 231 4.81 32.68 5.71
N GLU A 232 5.63 31.92 6.43
CA GLU A 232 5.65 31.93 7.91
C GLU A 232 6.40 33.15 8.47
N ALA A 233 7.34 33.72 7.70
CA ALA A 233 8.10 34.93 8.05
C ALA A 233 8.05 35.96 6.89
N PRO A 234 6.87 36.52 6.58
CA PRO A 234 6.66 37.32 5.37
C PRO A 234 7.47 38.62 5.32
N VAL A 235 7.96 39.12 6.46
CA VAL A 235 8.86 40.29 6.50
C VAL A 235 10.20 40.04 5.80
N LEU A 236 10.61 38.78 5.65
CA LEU A 236 11.81 38.41 4.90
C LEU A 236 11.69 38.77 3.41
N PHE A 237 10.49 38.65 2.82
CA PHE A 237 10.24 39.15 1.46
C PHE A 237 10.44 40.65 1.38
N VAL A 238 9.91 41.39 2.35
CA VAL A 238 10.02 42.85 2.40
C VAL A 238 11.48 43.28 2.45
N LEU A 239 12.26 42.64 3.33
CA LEU A 239 13.67 42.95 3.56
C LEU A 239 14.62 42.38 2.49
N ALA A 240 14.16 41.47 1.64
CA ALA A 240 14.98 40.86 0.60
C ALA A 240 15.50 41.90 -0.39
N VAL A 241 16.82 42.08 -0.37
CA VAL A 241 17.50 43.15 -1.12
C VAL A 241 17.51 42.91 -2.62
N ILE A 242 17.36 41.64 -3.03
CA ILE A 242 17.29 41.24 -4.44
C ILE A 242 15.92 41.45 -5.08
N LEU A 243 14.86 41.58 -4.28
CA LEU A 243 13.48 41.65 -4.79
C LEU A 243 13.07 43.09 -5.12
N THR A 244 12.46 43.30 -6.28
CA THR A 244 11.79 44.56 -6.60
C THR A 244 10.50 44.72 -5.80
N PRO A 245 9.95 45.94 -5.66
CA PRO A 245 8.68 46.12 -4.97
C PRO A 245 7.54 45.29 -5.56
N GLU A 246 7.46 45.17 -6.89
CA GLU A 246 6.45 44.37 -7.58
C GLU A 246 6.60 42.87 -7.24
N GLU A 247 7.84 42.39 -7.08
CA GLU A 247 8.11 41.01 -6.69
C GLU A 247 7.73 40.73 -5.23
N VAL A 248 7.94 41.70 -4.33
CA VAL A 248 7.49 41.62 -2.93
C VAL A 248 5.95 41.59 -2.85
N GLU A 249 5.27 42.49 -3.56
CA GLU A 249 3.81 42.56 -3.59
C GLU A 249 3.19 41.27 -4.14
N ARG A 250 3.77 40.73 -5.22
CA ARG A 250 3.39 39.43 -5.78
C ARG A 250 3.61 38.30 -4.76
N GLY A 251 4.77 38.24 -4.12
CA GLY A 251 5.09 37.21 -3.12
C GLY A 251 4.14 37.22 -1.92
N LEU A 252 3.81 38.40 -1.38
CA LEU A 252 2.84 38.55 -0.30
C LEU A 252 1.43 38.11 -0.73
N THR A 253 1.03 38.45 -1.96
CA THR A 253 -0.27 38.03 -2.52
C THR A 253 -0.32 36.53 -2.77
N GLU A 254 0.77 35.92 -3.24
CA GLU A 254 0.89 34.46 -3.41
C GLU A 254 0.83 33.73 -2.07
N CYS A 255 1.43 34.27 -1.01
CA CYS A 255 1.30 33.73 0.34
C CYS A 255 -0.14 33.79 0.87
N GLU A 256 -0.85 34.89 0.59
CA GLU A 256 -2.24 35.08 1.00
C GLU A 256 -3.19 34.11 0.28
N VAL A 257 -3.10 34.03 -1.05
CA VAL A 257 -3.93 33.15 -1.87
C VAL A 257 -3.55 31.67 -1.71
N GLY A 258 -2.24 31.39 -1.66
CA GLY A 258 -1.70 30.04 -1.62
C GLY A 258 -1.77 29.38 -0.24
N GLY A 259 -1.55 30.14 0.84
CA GLY A 259 -1.55 29.60 2.20
C GLY A 259 -2.92 29.04 2.60
N GLN A 260 -3.98 29.82 2.42
CA GLN A 260 -5.33 29.39 2.79
C GLN A 260 -5.80 28.18 1.97
N ALA A 261 -5.53 28.17 0.66
CA ALA A 261 -5.92 27.06 -0.22
C ALA A 261 -5.15 25.77 0.11
N ARG A 262 -3.85 25.85 0.41
CA ARG A 262 -3.02 24.69 0.80
C ARG A 262 -3.48 24.10 2.13
N HIS A 263 -3.70 24.93 3.16
CA HIS A 263 -4.17 24.45 4.46
C HIS A 263 -5.54 23.75 4.37
N GLU A 264 -6.46 24.29 3.58
CA GLU A 264 -7.76 23.65 3.39
C GLU A 264 -7.62 22.32 2.65
N ALA A 265 -6.78 22.26 1.60
CA ALA A 265 -6.48 21.01 0.89
C ALA A 265 -5.86 19.95 1.80
N ASP A 266 -4.92 20.33 2.67
CA ASP A 266 -4.28 19.42 3.62
C ASP A 266 -5.27 18.90 4.67
N ILE A 267 -6.18 19.75 5.15
CA ILE A 267 -7.26 19.34 6.07
C ILE A 267 -8.21 18.35 5.38
N VAL A 268 -8.60 18.62 4.14
CA VAL A 268 -9.45 17.72 3.34
C VAL A 268 -8.74 16.39 3.10
N TYR A 269 -7.44 16.41 2.78
CA TYR A 269 -6.64 15.21 2.63
C TYR A 269 -6.60 14.40 3.93
N ALA A 270 -6.28 15.04 5.07
CA ALA A 270 -6.26 14.37 6.36
C ALA A 270 -7.64 13.78 6.72
N GLN A 271 -8.73 14.50 6.44
CA GLN A 271 -10.09 13.99 6.62
C GLN A 271 -10.36 12.76 5.75
N SER A 272 -9.94 12.76 4.49
CA SER A 272 -10.11 11.60 3.61
C SER A 272 -9.40 10.35 4.14
N GLN A 273 -8.22 10.51 4.75
CA GLN A 273 -7.48 9.40 5.37
C GLN A 273 -8.20 8.86 6.61
N ILE A 274 -8.77 9.76 7.43
CA ILE A 274 -9.62 9.40 8.58
C ILE A 274 -10.83 8.59 8.12
N ASP A 275 -11.52 9.05 7.07
CA ASP A 275 -12.72 8.39 6.56
C ASP A 275 -12.40 6.99 6.02
N VAL A 276 -11.33 6.85 5.24
CA VAL A 276 -10.85 5.55 4.76
C VAL A 276 -10.51 4.61 5.91
N ALA A 277 -9.80 5.11 6.95
CA ALA A 277 -9.45 4.29 8.10
C ALA A 277 -10.69 3.85 8.89
N ARG A 278 -11.68 4.72 9.08
CA ARG A 278 -12.94 4.40 9.77
C ARG A 278 -13.76 3.37 9.01
N VAL A 279 -13.99 3.57 7.72
CA VAL A 279 -14.71 2.60 6.87
C VAL A 279 -14.05 1.23 6.94
N MET A 280 -12.73 1.18 6.87
CA MET A 280 -12.00 -0.08 6.93
C MET A 280 -12.09 -0.74 8.32
N LEU A 281 -11.97 0.04 9.41
CA LEU A 281 -12.16 -0.49 10.76
C LEU A 281 -13.58 -1.01 10.98
N ASP A 282 -14.59 -0.35 10.43
CA ASP A 282 -15.97 -0.80 10.58
C ASP A 282 -16.23 -2.10 9.82
N LYS A 283 -15.59 -2.32 8.67
CA LYS A 283 -15.57 -3.63 8.00
C LYS A 283 -14.86 -4.68 8.84
N LEU A 284 -13.69 -4.37 9.39
CA LEU A 284 -12.89 -5.30 10.20
C LEU A 284 -13.52 -5.65 11.56
N LYS A 285 -14.41 -4.81 12.10
CA LYS A 285 -15.18 -5.08 13.32
C LYS A 285 -16.30 -6.11 13.11
N GLN A 286 -16.68 -6.38 11.87
CA GLN A 286 -17.72 -7.38 11.61
C GLN A 286 -17.23 -8.76 12.06
N PRO A 287 -18.12 -9.61 12.63
CA PRO A 287 -17.76 -10.95 13.05
C PRO A 287 -17.53 -11.82 11.80
N VAL A 288 -16.26 -11.92 11.41
CA VAL A 288 -15.79 -12.72 10.28
C VAL A 288 -15.00 -13.90 10.81
N SER A 289 -15.37 -15.11 10.40
CA SER A 289 -14.68 -16.33 10.79
C SER A 289 -14.37 -17.21 9.59
N LEU A 290 -13.16 -17.76 9.55
CA LEU A 290 -12.79 -18.74 8.55
C LEU A 290 -13.60 -20.03 8.77
N VAL A 291 -14.24 -20.52 7.71
CA VAL A 291 -14.94 -21.82 7.71
C VAL A 291 -13.97 -22.90 7.27
N ASN A 292 -13.33 -22.72 6.12
CA ASN A 292 -12.26 -23.58 5.63
C ASN A 292 -11.41 -22.85 4.58
N ALA A 293 -10.22 -23.40 4.33
CA ALA A 293 -9.39 -23.07 3.19
C ALA A 293 -9.10 -24.36 2.42
N THR A 294 -9.42 -24.38 1.13
CA THR A 294 -9.28 -25.57 0.28
C THR A 294 -8.41 -25.23 -0.91
N GLU A 295 -7.31 -25.97 -1.08
CA GLU A 295 -6.51 -25.91 -2.29
C GLU A 295 -7.08 -26.87 -3.33
N VAL A 296 -7.23 -26.40 -4.56
CA VAL A 296 -7.78 -27.15 -5.70
C VAL A 296 -6.79 -27.13 -6.84
N ILE A 297 -6.38 -28.32 -7.29
CA ILE A 297 -5.55 -28.51 -8.48
C ILE A 297 -6.37 -29.31 -9.49
N THR A 298 -6.42 -28.82 -10.72
CA THR A 298 -7.21 -29.42 -11.80
C THR A 298 -6.29 -29.78 -12.94
N TRP A 299 -6.47 -30.98 -13.49
CA TRP A 299 -5.82 -31.46 -14.69
C TRP A 299 -6.83 -31.66 -15.82
N GLY A 300 -6.45 -31.25 -17.02
CA GLY A 300 -7.07 -31.71 -18.26
C GLY A 300 -6.36 -32.94 -18.78
N VAL A 301 -7.11 -33.99 -19.13
CA VAL A 301 -6.59 -35.20 -19.77
C VAL A 301 -7.08 -35.22 -21.21
N SER A 302 -6.15 -35.07 -22.15
CA SER A 302 -6.44 -35.07 -23.59
C SER A 302 -6.75 -36.49 -24.09
N ALA A 303 -7.24 -36.61 -25.33
CA ALA A 303 -7.51 -37.91 -25.95
C ALA A 303 -6.25 -38.79 -26.09
N GLU A 304 -5.05 -38.19 -26.07
CA GLU A 304 -3.76 -38.89 -26.07
C GLU A 304 -3.39 -39.44 -24.67
N GLY A 305 -4.18 -39.09 -23.65
CA GLY A 305 -4.01 -39.56 -22.28
C GLY A 305 -2.92 -38.83 -21.49
N ILE A 306 -2.41 -37.70 -22.01
CA ILE A 306 -1.40 -36.88 -21.34
C ILE A 306 -2.12 -35.89 -20.40
N PRO A 307 -1.89 -35.96 -19.07
CA PRO A 307 -2.44 -34.99 -18.16
C PRO A 307 -1.61 -33.71 -18.10
N GLU A 308 -2.30 -32.58 -18.11
CA GLU A 308 -1.71 -31.24 -17.95
C GLU A 308 -2.47 -30.48 -16.87
N VAL A 309 -1.74 -29.80 -15.97
CA VAL A 309 -2.36 -28.95 -14.94
C VAL A 309 -3.01 -27.75 -15.65
N SER A 310 -4.33 -27.64 -15.53
CA SER A 310 -5.10 -26.56 -16.13
C SER A 310 -5.27 -25.37 -15.17
N THR A 311 -5.54 -25.65 -13.90
CA THR A 311 -5.76 -24.61 -12.88
C THR A 311 -5.24 -25.05 -11.52
N HIS A 312 -4.83 -24.06 -10.73
CA HIS A 312 -4.45 -24.21 -9.34
C HIS A 312 -5.03 -23.03 -8.57
N THR A 313 -5.85 -23.29 -7.56
CA THR A 313 -6.67 -22.27 -6.89
C THR A 313 -6.71 -22.52 -5.39
N LEU A 314 -6.62 -21.46 -4.60
CA LEU A 314 -6.97 -21.47 -3.19
C LEU A 314 -8.38 -20.91 -3.00
N GLU A 315 -9.30 -21.74 -2.51
CA GLU A 315 -10.65 -21.36 -2.12
C GLU A 315 -10.68 -21.05 -0.62
N LEU A 316 -11.16 -19.87 -0.24
CA LEU A 316 -11.37 -19.44 1.14
C LEU A 316 -12.87 -19.28 1.37
N SER A 317 -13.45 -20.10 2.25
CA SER A 317 -14.83 -19.92 2.68
C SER A 317 -14.87 -19.25 4.04
N VAL A 318 -15.62 -18.17 4.13
CA VAL A 318 -15.67 -17.32 5.31
C VAL A 318 -17.12 -17.09 5.69
N LYS A 319 -17.42 -17.17 6.98
CA LYS A 319 -18.72 -16.86 7.54
C LYS A 319 -18.72 -15.41 8.02
N GLU A 320 -19.53 -14.59 7.35
CA GLU A 320 -19.82 -13.20 7.69
C GLU A 320 -21.25 -13.17 8.27
N GLY A 321 -21.39 -13.05 9.59
CA GLY A 321 -22.69 -13.19 10.24
C GLY A 321 -23.27 -14.59 10.04
N GLU A 322 -24.42 -14.72 9.35
CA GLU A 322 -25.03 -16.02 9.00
C GLU A 322 -24.76 -16.47 7.55
N THR A 323 -24.12 -15.62 6.74
CA THR A 323 -23.85 -15.92 5.33
C THR A 323 -22.45 -16.50 5.16
N VAL A 324 -22.34 -17.57 4.38
CA VAL A 324 -21.05 -18.10 3.93
C VAL A 324 -20.72 -17.49 2.58
N ARG A 325 -19.59 -16.80 2.50
CA ARG A 325 -19.02 -16.26 1.29
C ARG A 325 -17.79 -17.06 0.92
N GLN A 326 -17.68 -17.43 -0.35
CA GLN A 326 -16.50 -18.04 -0.90
C GLN A 326 -15.75 -17.02 -1.75
N VAL A 327 -14.44 -16.97 -1.58
CA VAL A 327 -13.55 -16.16 -2.38
C VAL A 327 -12.39 -17.04 -2.81
N ASP A 328 -12.00 -16.95 -4.07
CA ASP A 328 -10.96 -17.78 -4.64
C ASP A 328 -9.77 -16.95 -5.13
N LYS A 329 -8.60 -17.57 -5.10
CA LYS A 329 -7.36 -16.98 -5.63
C LYS A 329 -6.66 -17.98 -6.52
N THR A 330 -6.48 -17.62 -7.78
CA THR A 330 -5.64 -18.39 -8.69
C THR A 330 -4.17 -18.33 -8.24
N MET A 331 -3.56 -19.50 -8.18
CA MET A 331 -2.16 -19.75 -7.88
C MET A 331 -1.41 -20.17 -9.16
N GLY A 332 -0.09 -20.14 -9.10
CA GLY A 332 0.75 -20.53 -10.24
C GLY A 332 0.64 -22.02 -10.57
N VAL A 333 0.64 -22.34 -11.87
CA VAL A 333 0.56 -23.71 -12.41
C VAL A 333 1.89 -24.19 -13.00
N ALA A 334 2.93 -23.36 -12.98
CA ALA A 334 4.25 -23.78 -13.45
C ALA A 334 4.86 -24.80 -12.46
N ASP A 335 5.75 -25.66 -12.96
CA ASP A 335 6.43 -26.67 -12.14
C ASP A 335 7.08 -26.08 -10.88
N SER A 336 7.66 -24.87 -10.97
CA SER A 336 8.26 -24.20 -9.82
C SER A 336 7.26 -23.79 -8.74
N ASP A 337 6.04 -23.42 -9.14
CA ASP A 337 4.97 -23.01 -8.22
C ASP A 337 4.38 -24.25 -7.53
N LEU A 338 4.17 -25.31 -8.31
CA LEU A 338 3.68 -26.60 -7.80
C LEU A 338 4.74 -27.28 -6.91
N ALA A 339 6.03 -27.15 -7.22
CA ALA A 339 7.10 -27.70 -6.39
C ALA A 339 7.05 -27.18 -4.95
N ALA A 340 6.79 -25.89 -4.77
CA ALA A 340 6.68 -25.30 -3.44
C ALA A 340 5.50 -25.91 -2.66
N VAL A 341 4.39 -26.18 -3.32
CA VAL A 341 3.16 -26.76 -2.75
C VAL A 341 3.30 -28.25 -2.45
N LEU A 342 4.16 -28.95 -3.18
CA LEU A 342 4.47 -30.37 -3.00
C LEU A 342 5.40 -30.66 -1.82
N ASP A 343 6.10 -29.64 -1.29
CA ASP A 343 6.88 -29.72 -0.03
C ASP A 343 6.01 -30.13 1.18
N GLY A 344 4.68 -29.97 1.06
CA GLY A 344 3.71 -30.54 1.99
C GLY A 344 3.48 -29.71 3.25
N THR A 345 4.03 -28.50 3.34
CA THR A 345 3.80 -27.55 4.43
C THR A 345 3.00 -26.33 3.96
N VAL A 346 2.29 -25.66 4.87
CA VAL A 346 1.69 -24.33 4.60
C VAL A 346 2.81 -23.31 4.47
N ASN A 347 3.29 -23.16 3.24
CA ASN A 347 4.42 -22.32 2.88
C ASN A 347 4.00 -20.86 2.57
N ARG A 348 4.96 -20.07 2.09
CA ARG A 348 4.74 -18.67 1.70
C ARG A 348 3.70 -18.48 0.59
N ALA A 349 3.63 -19.39 -0.39
CA ALA A 349 2.64 -19.28 -1.48
C ALA A 349 1.21 -19.39 -0.93
N HIS A 350 0.96 -20.31 0.02
CA HIS A 350 -0.34 -20.43 0.70
C HIS A 350 -0.64 -19.20 1.56
N GLN A 351 0.36 -18.70 2.29
CA GLN A 351 0.20 -17.50 3.12
C GLN A 351 -0.14 -16.27 2.27
N ASP A 352 0.60 -16.03 1.19
CA ASP A 352 0.37 -14.90 0.28
C ASP A 352 -1.00 -15.01 -0.42
N ALA A 353 -1.38 -16.22 -0.84
CA ALA A 353 -2.71 -16.48 -1.39
C ALA A 353 -3.81 -16.20 -0.35
N LEU A 354 -3.69 -16.75 0.87
CA LEU A 354 -4.67 -16.54 1.94
C LEU A 354 -4.81 -15.06 2.31
N VAL A 355 -3.70 -14.33 2.46
CA VAL A 355 -3.71 -12.88 2.74
C VAL A 355 -4.32 -12.09 1.58
N SER A 356 -4.02 -12.47 0.32
CA SER A 356 -4.64 -11.85 -0.86
C SER A 356 -6.15 -12.06 -0.88
N THR A 357 -6.62 -13.29 -0.65
CA THR A 357 -8.04 -13.64 -0.64
C THR A 357 -8.76 -12.94 0.50
N MET A 358 -8.15 -12.88 1.68
CA MET A 358 -8.66 -12.07 2.79
C MET A 358 -8.79 -10.59 2.42
N GLY A 359 -7.91 -10.07 1.56
CA GLY A 359 -7.95 -8.68 1.09
C GLY A 359 -9.20 -8.38 0.27
N GLU A 360 -9.76 -9.38 -0.40
CA GLU A 360 -11.00 -9.26 -1.18
C GLU A 360 -12.27 -9.37 -0.31
N LEU A 361 -12.16 -9.88 0.92
CA LEU A 361 -13.25 -9.83 1.89
C LEU A 361 -13.49 -8.40 2.39
N VAL A 362 -12.40 -7.64 2.55
CA VAL A 362 -12.42 -6.30 3.15
C VAL A 362 -12.51 -5.17 2.12
N ARG A 363 -12.27 -5.46 0.83
CA ARG A 363 -12.63 -4.56 -0.28
C ARG A 363 -14.13 -4.60 -0.49
#